data_AF-A0A537ASP5-F1
#
_entry.id   AF-A0A537ASP5-F1
#
_cell.length_a   1.000
_cell.length_b   1.000
_cell.length_c   1.000
_cell.angle_alpha   90.00
_cell.angle_beta   90.00
_cell.angle_gamma   90.00
#
_symmetry.space_group_name_H-M   'P 1'
#
loop_
_entity.id
_entity.type
_entity.pdbx_description
1 polymer ?
#
loop_
_entity_poly.entity_id
_entity_poly.type
_entity_poly.pdbx_seq_one_letter_code
_entity_poly.pdbx_strand_id
1 'polypeptide(L)'
;DPEMCTLIDLSARLHDIGKLRVPDSILLKPGRFTPDERSIMQKHCEHGWELIGEGGLAQLFVAQEIALNHHERWDGNGYPNRRQGNMIPLAARVTALADVFDALTHRRCYKDAWSIDDSLREIASLRGKHFDPELTDLFLELVPHLQTTFGNLDAYLGTEARKNDFISDRERVARELKEDLGTFDVRR
;
A
#
# COMPACT_ATOMS: atom_id res chain seq x y z
N ASP A 1 1.91 20.09 -5.38
CA ASP A 1 2.17 20.00 -6.82
C ASP A 1 1.34 18.86 -7.39
N PRO A 2 0.38 19.14 -8.29
CA PRO A 2 -0.52 18.12 -8.85
C PRO A 2 0.21 16.98 -9.56
N GLU A 3 1.33 17.25 -10.24
CA GLU A 3 2.10 16.23 -10.95
C GLU A 3 2.71 15.22 -9.98
N MET A 4 3.34 15.71 -8.91
CA MET A 4 3.85 14.85 -7.84
C MET A 4 2.75 14.00 -7.18
N CYS A 5 1.55 14.55 -6.95
CA CYS A 5 0.43 13.79 -6.39
C CYS A 5 0.04 12.61 -7.30
N THR A 6 -0.09 12.86 -8.60
CA THR A 6 -0.39 11.81 -9.60
C THR A 6 0.72 10.76 -9.64
N LEU A 7 1.99 11.20 -9.59
CA LEU A 7 3.13 10.29 -9.57
C LEU A 7 3.11 9.38 -8.34
N ILE A 8 2.79 9.91 -7.16
CA ILE A 8 2.68 9.13 -5.91
C ILE A 8 1.51 8.15 -5.99
N ASP A 9 0.32 8.55 -6.47
CA ASP A 9 -0.83 7.64 -6.65
C ASP A 9 -0.47 6.44 -7.54
N LEU A 10 0.06 6.71 -8.73
CA LEU A 10 0.44 5.66 -9.67
C LEU A 10 1.54 4.76 -9.10
N SER A 11 2.55 5.35 -8.46
CA SER A 11 3.68 4.62 -7.87
C SER A 11 3.26 3.78 -6.66
N ALA A 12 2.34 4.27 -5.83
CA ALA A 12 1.87 3.58 -4.63
C ALA A 12 1.17 2.25 -4.95
N ARG A 13 0.58 2.11 -6.14
CA ARG A 13 -0.06 0.86 -6.58
C ARG A 13 0.93 -0.29 -6.77
N LEU A 14 2.22 0.01 -6.87
CA LEU A 14 3.30 -0.96 -7.03
C LEU A 14 4.00 -1.31 -5.71
N HIS A 15 3.57 -0.76 -4.56
CA HIS A 15 4.25 -0.95 -3.27
C HIS A 15 4.49 -2.43 -2.92
N ASP A 16 3.54 -3.30 -3.30
CA ASP A 16 3.51 -4.72 -2.97
C ASP A 16 3.99 -5.64 -4.11
N ILE A 17 4.49 -5.11 -5.23
CA ILE A 17 4.85 -5.92 -6.42
C ILE A 17 5.90 -6.99 -6.11
N GLY A 18 6.76 -6.77 -5.12
CA GLY A 18 7.76 -7.73 -4.68
C GLY A 18 7.19 -9.02 -4.08
N LYS A 19 5.89 -9.06 -3.74
CA LYS A 19 5.23 -10.29 -3.29
C LYS A 19 5.23 -11.38 -4.36
N LEU A 20 5.43 -11.04 -5.63
CA LEU A 20 5.64 -12.00 -6.73
C LEU A 20 6.86 -12.92 -6.51
N ARG A 21 7.84 -12.49 -5.71
CA ARG A 21 9.03 -13.30 -5.37
C ARG A 21 8.90 -14.02 -4.01
N VAL A 22 7.79 -13.84 -3.29
CA VAL A 22 7.55 -14.54 -2.02
C VAL A 22 6.97 -15.93 -2.31
N PRO A 23 7.50 -17.02 -1.73
CA PRO A 23 6.96 -18.36 -1.95
C PRO A 23 5.48 -18.46 -1.58
N ASP A 24 4.67 -19.12 -2.42
CA ASP A 24 3.23 -19.33 -2.20
C ASP A 24 2.92 -19.95 -0.84
N SER A 25 3.77 -20.86 -0.36
CA SER A 25 3.62 -21.51 0.95
C SER A 25 3.66 -20.53 2.13
N ILE A 26 4.27 -19.36 1.95
CA ILE A 26 4.30 -18.27 2.92
C ILE A 26 3.23 -17.24 2.57
N LEU A 27 3.15 -16.82 1.30
CA LEU A 27 2.21 -15.79 0.85
C LEU A 27 0.75 -16.15 1.15
N LEU A 28 0.38 -17.42 0.93
CA LEU A 28 -0.98 -17.94 1.08
C LEU A 28 -1.21 -18.65 2.42
N LYS A 29 -0.25 -18.61 3.34
CA LYS A 29 -0.35 -19.32 4.62
C LYS A 29 -1.51 -18.76 5.46
N PRO A 30 -2.45 -19.61 5.92
CA PRO A 30 -3.44 -19.20 6.89
C PRO A 30 -2.82 -19.04 8.28
N GLY A 31 -3.13 -17.94 8.96
CA GLY A 31 -2.72 -17.69 10.35
C GLY A 31 -1.44 -16.86 10.48
N ARG A 32 -0.77 -16.97 11.64
CA ARG A 32 0.40 -16.14 11.96
C ARG A 32 1.68 -16.74 11.37
N PHE A 33 2.57 -15.87 10.89
CA PHE A 33 3.92 -16.23 10.50
C PHE A 33 4.81 -16.56 11.71
N THR A 34 5.67 -17.55 11.54
CA THR A 34 6.85 -17.75 12.40
C THR A 34 7.85 -16.59 12.20
N PRO A 35 8.85 -16.42 13.07
CA PRO A 35 9.90 -15.41 12.87
C PRO A 35 10.60 -15.54 11.51
N ASP A 36 10.91 -16.77 11.08
CA ASP A 36 11.60 -17.02 9.81
C ASP A 36 10.71 -16.71 8.60
N GLU A 37 9.44 -17.14 8.63
CA GLU A 37 8.46 -16.82 7.59
C GLU A 37 8.22 -15.31 7.49
N ARG A 38 8.18 -14.62 8.63
CA ARG A 38 8.08 -13.16 8.67
C ARG A 38 9.31 -12.52 8.01
N SER A 39 10.51 -13.01 8.29
CA SER A 39 11.72 -12.50 7.65
C SER A 39 11.70 -12.69 6.14
N ILE A 40 11.17 -13.81 5.64
CA ILE A 40 11.02 -14.03 4.19
C ILE A 40 9.95 -13.09 3.60
N MET A 41 8.79 -12.96 4.26
CA MET A 41 7.74 -12.05 3.81
C MET A 41 8.24 -10.60 3.73
N GLN A 42 9.04 -10.15 4.70
CA GLN A 42 9.58 -8.78 4.72
C GLN A 42 10.48 -8.45 3.52
N LYS A 43 11.07 -9.45 2.85
CA LYS A 43 11.90 -9.25 1.66
C LYS A 43 11.12 -8.75 0.44
N HIS A 44 9.78 -8.76 0.46
CA HIS A 44 9.00 -8.20 -0.65
C HIS A 44 9.33 -6.72 -0.90
N CYS A 45 9.74 -5.95 0.12
CA CYS A 45 10.19 -4.57 -0.08
C CYS A 45 11.43 -4.49 -0.98
N GLU A 46 12.44 -5.31 -0.67
CA GLU A 46 13.69 -5.38 -1.44
C GLU A 46 13.44 -5.95 -2.84
N HIS A 47 12.63 -7.00 -2.94
CA HIS A 47 12.23 -7.59 -4.23
C HIS A 47 11.44 -6.61 -5.11
N GLY A 48 10.57 -5.79 -4.52
CA GLY A 48 9.83 -4.77 -5.24
C GLY A 48 10.77 -3.69 -5.79
N TRP A 49 11.73 -3.25 -4.97
CA TRP A 49 12.78 -2.31 -5.40
C TRP A 49 13.60 -2.87 -6.56
N GLU A 50 14.06 -4.12 -6.46
CA GLU A 50 14.80 -4.82 -7.53
C GLU A 50 13.98 -4.92 -8.82
N LEU A 51 12.76 -5.46 -8.74
CA LEU A 51 11.89 -5.69 -9.90
C LEU A 51 11.58 -4.40 -10.66
N ILE A 52 11.29 -3.31 -9.94
CA ILE A 52 11.01 -2.02 -10.58
C ILE A 52 12.30 -1.40 -11.14
N GLY A 53 13.45 -1.63 -10.48
CA GLY A 53 14.77 -1.14 -10.89
C GLY A 53 15.33 -1.79 -12.16
N GLU A 54 14.99 -3.04 -12.44
CA GLU A 54 15.49 -3.80 -13.60
C GLU A 54 15.21 -3.11 -14.95
N GLY A 55 14.15 -2.30 -15.04
CA GLY A 55 13.81 -1.56 -16.26
C GLY A 55 14.66 -0.30 -16.53
N GLY A 56 15.44 0.18 -15.55
CA GLY A 56 16.29 1.37 -15.69
C GLY A 56 15.54 2.69 -15.98
N LEU A 57 14.23 2.69 -15.78
CA LEU A 57 13.34 3.82 -16.10
C LEU A 57 13.34 4.83 -14.96
N ALA A 58 13.95 6.01 -15.18
CA ALA A 58 14.05 7.07 -14.16
C ALA A 58 12.69 7.49 -13.60
N GLN A 59 11.63 7.44 -14.40
CA GLN A 59 10.26 7.74 -14.00
C GLN A 59 9.70 6.78 -12.93
N LEU A 60 10.28 5.59 -12.77
CA LEU A 60 9.86 4.60 -11.78
C LEU A 60 10.60 4.72 -10.45
N PHE A 61 11.50 5.70 -10.30
CA PHE A 61 12.27 5.86 -9.08
C PHE A 61 11.39 6.07 -7.84
N VAL A 62 10.29 6.83 -7.96
CA VAL A 62 9.34 7.01 -6.85
C VAL A 62 8.67 5.69 -6.45
N ALA A 63 8.33 4.83 -7.43
CA ALA A 63 7.77 3.51 -7.17
C ALA A 63 8.77 2.57 -6.49
N GLN A 64 10.05 2.61 -6.87
CA GLN A 64 11.12 1.88 -6.17
C GLN A 64 11.23 2.32 -4.71
N GLU A 65 11.28 3.64 -4.47
CA GLU A 65 11.38 4.18 -3.12
C GLU A 65 10.15 3.84 -2.27
N ILE A 66 8.95 3.82 -2.85
CA ILE A 66 7.74 3.36 -2.14
C ILE A 66 7.86 1.86 -1.83
N ALA A 67 8.15 1.02 -2.81
CA ALA A 67 8.23 -0.43 -2.62
C ALA A 67 9.24 -0.80 -1.51
N LEU A 68 10.41 -0.15 -1.51
CA LEU A 68 11.44 -0.40 -0.50
C LEU A 68 11.05 0.08 0.90
N ASN A 69 10.36 1.22 1.01
CA ASN A 69 10.26 1.95 2.28
C ASN A 69 8.85 2.05 2.87
N HIS A 70 7.79 1.53 2.23
CA HIS A 70 6.41 1.66 2.73
C HIS A 70 6.14 0.94 4.07
N HIS A 71 7.05 0.05 4.51
CA HIS A 71 7.02 -0.58 5.82
C HIS A 71 8.06 -0.02 6.82
N GLU A 72 8.76 1.05 6.44
CA GLU A 72 9.54 1.82 7.40
C GLU A 72 8.60 2.55 8.36
N ARG A 73 9.04 2.70 9.61
CA ARG A 73 8.25 3.35 10.66
C ARG A 73 8.93 4.62 11.09
N TRP A 74 8.14 5.65 11.39
CA TRP A 74 8.66 6.95 11.81
C TRP A 74 9.66 6.86 12.98
N ASP A 75 9.44 5.93 13.91
CA ASP A 75 10.29 5.63 15.07
C ASP A 75 11.56 4.82 14.77
N GLY A 76 11.77 4.36 13.54
CA GLY A 76 12.89 3.52 13.14
C GLY A 76 12.72 2.03 13.47
N ASN A 77 11.56 1.60 13.99
CA ASN A 77 11.30 0.19 14.28
C ASN A 77 10.74 -0.60 13.08
N GLY A 78 10.77 -0.01 11.88
CA GLY A 78 10.29 -0.60 10.63
C GLY A 78 11.30 -1.54 9.97
N TYR A 79 11.08 -1.84 8.70
CA TYR A 79 11.96 -2.65 7.86
C TYR A 79 11.89 -2.14 6.41
N PRO A 80 12.87 -2.47 5.54
CA PRO A 80 14.06 -3.30 5.81
C PRO A 80 15.24 -2.55 6.43
N ASN A 81 15.35 -1.24 6.22
CA ASN A 81 16.54 -0.46 6.56
C ASN A 81 16.45 0.28 7.89
N ARG A 82 15.27 0.29 8.54
CA ARG A 82 15.03 0.97 9.82
C ARG A 82 15.28 2.48 9.71
N ARG A 83 14.87 3.07 8.59
CA ARG A 83 14.93 4.51 8.38
C ARG A 83 14.01 5.20 9.38
N GLN A 84 14.44 6.34 9.89
CA GLN A 84 13.72 7.10 10.91
C GLN A 84 13.36 8.50 10.40
N GLY A 85 12.17 8.96 10.75
CA GLY A 85 11.74 10.32 10.45
C GLY A 85 11.83 10.68 8.97
N ASN A 86 12.45 11.83 8.68
CA ASN A 86 12.61 12.35 7.33
C ASN A 86 13.58 11.57 6.43
N MET A 87 14.29 10.57 6.97
CA MET A 87 15.06 9.64 6.15
C MET A 87 14.18 8.68 5.34
N ILE A 88 12.90 8.56 5.71
CA ILE A 88 11.88 7.85 4.97
C ILE A 88 11.35 8.79 3.87
N PRO A 89 11.37 8.38 2.59
CA PRO A 89 10.82 9.18 1.50
C PRO A 89 9.38 9.62 1.79
N LEU A 90 9.04 10.87 1.47
CA LEU A 90 7.69 11.41 1.69
C LEU A 90 6.62 10.53 1.05
N ALA A 91 6.86 10.09 -0.19
CA ALA A 91 5.95 9.20 -0.92
C ALA A 91 5.67 7.90 -0.14
N ALA A 92 6.71 7.26 0.43
CA ALA A 92 6.56 6.05 1.23
C ALA A 92 5.81 6.30 2.54
N ARG A 93 6.02 7.45 3.20
CA ARG A 93 5.27 7.84 4.41
C ARG A 93 3.77 8.03 4.13
N VAL A 94 3.43 8.63 2.99
CA VAL A 94 2.04 8.77 2.52
C VAL A 94 1.44 7.40 2.21
N THR A 95 2.17 6.55 1.48
CA THR A 95 1.70 5.19 1.13
C THR A 95 1.49 4.34 2.38
N ALA A 96 2.36 4.40 3.38
CA ALA A 96 2.24 3.62 4.62
C ALA A 96 0.94 3.94 5.38
N LEU A 97 0.57 5.23 5.46
CA LEU A 97 -0.70 5.66 6.06
C LEU A 97 -1.90 5.13 5.27
N ALA A 98 -1.88 5.28 3.94
CA ALA A 98 -2.95 4.82 3.07
C ALA A 98 -3.14 3.29 3.12
N ASP A 99 -2.05 2.52 3.06
CA ASP A 99 -2.07 1.05 3.13
C ASP A 99 -2.62 0.55 4.47
N VAL A 100 -2.17 1.13 5.58
CA VAL A 100 -2.69 0.72 6.90
C VAL A 100 -4.17 1.10 7.05
N PHE A 101 -4.57 2.29 6.60
CA PHE A 101 -5.97 2.67 6.64
C PHE A 101 -6.84 1.70 5.82
N ASP A 102 -6.45 1.41 4.58
CA ASP A 102 -7.14 0.46 3.70
C ASP A 102 -7.24 -0.93 4.34
N ALA A 103 -6.14 -1.41 4.94
CA ALA A 103 -6.07 -2.68 5.63
C ALA A 103 -6.95 -2.77 6.89
N LEU A 104 -7.23 -1.64 7.56
CA LEU A 104 -8.11 -1.58 8.72
C LEU A 104 -9.58 -1.51 8.31
N THR A 105 -9.91 -0.74 7.28
CA THR A 105 -11.29 -0.49 6.85
C THR A 105 -11.86 -1.56 5.92
N HIS A 106 -11.03 -2.43 5.35
CA HIS A 106 -11.48 -3.53 4.49
C HIS A 106 -11.48 -4.89 5.20
N ARG A 107 -12.53 -5.68 4.94
CA ARG A 107 -12.65 -7.04 5.46
C ARG A 107 -11.56 -7.93 4.87
N ARG A 108 -10.84 -8.65 5.74
CA ARG A 108 -9.92 -9.73 5.35
C ARG A 108 -10.52 -11.08 5.75
N CYS A 109 -10.05 -12.17 5.16
CA CYS A 109 -10.56 -13.52 5.43
C CYS A 109 -10.50 -13.93 6.92
N TYR A 110 -9.71 -13.24 7.73
CA TYR A 110 -9.51 -13.47 9.17
C TYR A 110 -9.96 -12.32 10.09
N LYS A 111 -10.52 -11.22 9.56
CA LYS A 111 -10.88 -10.03 10.38
C LYS A 111 -11.99 -9.21 9.71
N ASP A 112 -13.03 -8.88 10.48
CA ASP A 112 -14.03 -7.91 10.05
C ASP A 112 -13.41 -6.50 9.93
N ALA A 113 -13.91 -5.74 8.96
CA ALA A 113 -13.55 -4.34 8.76
C ALA A 113 -13.80 -3.53 10.03
N TRP A 114 -12.86 -2.65 10.36
CA TRP A 114 -13.07 -1.66 11.42
C TRP A 114 -13.94 -0.52 10.92
N SER A 115 -14.62 0.16 11.84
CA SER A 115 -15.25 1.43 11.50
C SER A 115 -14.18 2.46 11.13
N ILE A 116 -14.55 3.46 10.34
CA ILE A 116 -13.65 4.59 10.03
C ILE A 116 -13.18 5.25 11.33
N ASP A 117 -14.09 5.46 12.29
CA ASP A 117 -13.75 6.07 13.59
C ASP A 117 -12.73 5.25 14.39
N ASP A 118 -12.88 3.93 14.43
CA ASP A 118 -11.92 3.06 15.12
C ASP A 118 -10.57 3.06 14.40
N SER A 119 -10.58 3.08 13.07
CA SER A 119 -9.37 3.13 12.24
C SER A 119 -8.60 4.44 12.44
N LEU A 120 -9.30 5.58 12.47
CA LEU A 120 -8.70 6.89 12.75
C LEU A 120 -8.17 6.97 14.18
N ARG A 121 -8.87 6.40 15.17
CA ARG A 121 -8.37 6.32 16.55
C ARG A 121 -7.07 5.51 16.66
N GLU A 122 -6.96 4.41 15.93
CA GLU A 122 -5.73 3.61 15.89
C GLU A 122 -4.59 4.38 15.21
N ILE A 123 -4.84 4.99 14.05
CA ILE A 123 -3.85 5.80 13.33
C ILE A 123 -3.35 6.95 14.24
N ALA A 124 -4.26 7.64 14.93
CA ALA A 124 -3.90 8.70 15.88
C ALA A 124 -3.01 8.18 17.02
N SER A 125 -3.27 6.97 17.55
CA SER A 125 -2.46 6.36 18.61
C SER A 125 -1.01 6.02 18.18
N LEU A 126 -0.80 5.88 16.86
CA LEU A 126 0.47 5.55 16.23
C LEU A 126 1.23 6.78 15.70
N ARG A 127 0.68 7.98 15.88
CA ARG A 127 1.31 9.27 15.54
C ARG A 127 2.70 9.40 16.17
N GLY A 128 3.71 9.69 15.36
CA GLY A 128 5.10 9.81 15.81
C GLY A 128 5.78 8.50 16.20
N LYS A 129 5.10 7.36 16.00
CA LYS A 129 5.65 6.01 16.17
C LYS A 129 5.70 5.29 14.84
N HIS A 130 4.55 4.83 14.35
CA HIS A 130 4.45 4.22 13.03
C HIS A 130 4.48 5.30 11.96
N PHE A 131 3.70 6.36 12.18
CA PHE A 131 3.41 7.36 11.16
C PHE A 131 4.05 8.71 11.46
N ASP A 132 4.33 9.43 10.38
CA ASP A 132 4.73 10.82 10.42
C ASP A 132 3.67 11.65 11.17
N PRO A 133 4.05 12.42 12.22
CA PRO A 133 3.13 13.27 12.96
C PRO A 133 2.34 14.25 12.09
N GLU A 134 3.00 14.91 11.13
CA GLU A 134 2.39 15.96 10.30
C GLU A 134 1.40 15.35 9.32
N LEU A 135 1.79 14.27 8.63
CA LEU A 135 0.88 13.56 7.73
C LEU A 135 -0.29 12.93 8.47
N THR A 136 -0.06 12.45 9.70
CA THR A 136 -1.14 11.90 10.54
C THR A 136 -2.17 12.97 10.85
N ASP A 137 -1.74 14.17 11.25
CA ASP A 137 -2.66 15.28 11.57
C ASP A 137 -3.50 15.67 10.34
N LEU A 138 -2.87 15.80 9.18
CA LEU A 138 -3.56 16.06 7.91
C LEU A 138 -4.55 14.95 7.55
N PHE A 139 -4.18 13.69 7.76
CA PHE A 139 -5.03 12.53 7.46
C PHE A 139 -6.27 12.49 8.36
N LEU A 140 -6.11 12.79 9.65
CA LEU A 140 -7.20 12.85 10.63
C LEU A 140 -8.20 13.99 10.37
N GLU A 141 -7.78 15.05 9.68
CA GLU A 141 -8.67 16.11 9.21
C GLU A 141 -9.34 15.73 7.87
N LEU A 142 -8.57 15.17 6.95
CA LEU A 142 -9.01 14.87 5.59
C LEU A 142 -10.12 13.81 5.55
N VAL A 143 -9.96 12.69 6.25
CA VAL A 143 -10.90 11.56 6.15
C VAL A 143 -12.32 11.94 6.62
N PRO A 144 -12.52 12.56 7.79
CA PRO A 144 -13.84 13.03 8.21
C PRO A 144 -14.44 14.07 7.26
N HIS A 145 -13.62 14.96 6.70
CA HIS A 145 -14.07 15.95 5.72
C HIS A 145 -14.59 15.29 4.44
N LEU A 146 -13.86 14.30 3.90
CA LEU A 146 -14.30 13.52 2.75
C LEU A 146 -15.56 12.71 3.05
N GLN A 147 -15.63 12.08 4.22
CA GLN A 147 -16.81 11.32 4.64
C GLN A 147 -18.05 12.22 4.77
N THR A 148 -17.90 13.43 5.30
CA THR A 148 -19.00 14.41 5.40
C THR A 148 -19.44 14.89 4.01
N THR A 149 -18.49 15.13 3.11
CA THR A 149 -18.73 15.67 1.77
C THR A 149 -19.35 14.64 0.82
N PHE A 150 -18.88 13.40 0.86
CA PHE A 150 -19.23 12.36 -0.13
C PHE A 150 -20.02 11.18 0.46
N GLY A 151 -20.20 11.12 1.77
CA GLY A 151 -20.93 10.07 2.46
C GLY A 151 -20.18 8.74 2.46
N ASN A 152 -20.49 7.86 1.50
CA ASN A 152 -19.85 6.56 1.39
C ASN A 152 -18.45 6.70 0.75
N LEU A 153 -17.43 6.72 1.61
CA LEU A 153 -16.05 6.94 1.21
C LEU A 153 -15.53 5.82 0.29
N ASP A 154 -15.86 4.55 0.55
CA ASP A 154 -15.45 3.42 -0.30
C ASP A 154 -16.05 3.54 -1.71
N ALA A 155 -17.32 3.92 -1.81
CA ALA A 155 -17.98 4.13 -3.09
C ALA A 155 -17.35 5.31 -3.85
N TYR A 156 -17.03 6.40 -3.15
CA TYR A 156 -16.37 7.57 -3.73
C TYR A 156 -14.97 7.22 -4.23
N LEU A 157 -14.11 6.68 -3.36
CA LEU A 157 -12.74 6.29 -3.71
C LEU A 157 -12.72 5.23 -4.81
N GLY A 158 -13.63 4.25 -4.76
CA GLY A 158 -13.78 3.24 -5.81
C GLY A 158 -14.21 3.82 -7.16
N THR A 159 -15.05 4.85 -7.16
CA THR A 159 -15.48 5.53 -8.40
C THR A 159 -14.35 6.36 -8.99
N GLU A 160 -13.64 7.13 -8.17
CA GLU A 160 -12.47 7.90 -8.62
C GLU A 160 -11.33 7.00 -9.08
N ALA A 161 -11.10 5.89 -8.39
CA ALA A 161 -10.12 4.88 -8.79
C ALA A 161 -10.43 4.31 -10.18
N ARG A 162 -11.70 4.01 -10.50
CA ARG A 162 -12.10 3.48 -11.82
C ARG A 162 -12.05 4.49 -12.96
N LYS A 163 -12.07 5.79 -12.67
CA LYS A 163 -11.87 6.85 -13.68
C LYS A 163 -10.41 6.96 -14.10
N ASN A 164 -9.48 6.37 -13.35
CA ASN A 164 -8.05 6.40 -13.66
C ASN A 164 -7.72 5.36 -14.74
N ASP A 165 -7.09 5.82 -15.83
CA ASP A 165 -6.67 5.01 -16.98
C ASP A 165 -5.88 3.75 -16.57
N PHE A 166 -5.10 3.84 -15.48
CA PHE A 166 -4.33 2.72 -14.95
C PHE A 166 -5.21 1.54 -14.51
N ILE A 167 -6.37 1.78 -13.90
CA ILE A 167 -7.26 0.68 -13.47
C ILE A 167 -7.92 0.04 -14.68
N SER A 168 -8.40 0.83 -15.63
CA SER A 168 -8.97 0.30 -16.87
C SER A 168 -7.95 -0.50 -17.68
N ASP A 169 -6.70 -0.07 -17.72
CA ASP A 169 -5.61 -0.78 -18.38
C ASP A 169 -5.25 -2.07 -17.65
N ARG A 170 -5.19 -2.05 -16.31
CA ARG A 170 -4.97 -3.25 -15.51
C ARG A 170 -6.07 -4.30 -15.72
N GLU A 171 -7.34 -3.87 -15.74
CA GLU A 171 -8.46 -4.76 -16.01
C GLU A 171 -8.42 -5.33 -17.44
N ARG A 172 -8.00 -4.52 -18.41
CA ARG A 172 -7.81 -4.95 -19.79
C ARG A 172 -6.70 -6.01 -19.89
N VAL A 173 -5.52 -5.74 -19.33
CA VAL A 173 -4.41 -6.70 -19.29
C VAL A 173 -4.81 -7.98 -18.55
N ALA A 174 -5.52 -7.88 -17.42
CA ALA A 174 -6.01 -9.05 -16.69
C ALA A 174 -7.05 -9.87 -17.47
N ARG A 175 -7.89 -9.24 -18.30
CA ARG A 175 -8.81 -9.94 -19.22
C ARG A 175 -8.05 -10.64 -20.33
N GLU A 176 -7.13 -9.94 -20.99
CA GLU A 176 -6.31 -10.49 -22.07
C GLU A 176 -5.47 -11.69 -21.55
N LEU A 177 -4.85 -11.58 -20.38
CA LEU A 177 -4.13 -12.68 -19.74
C LEU A 177 -5.04 -13.87 -19.37
N LYS A 178 -6.29 -13.63 -18.96
CA LYS A 178 -7.26 -14.71 -18.67
C LYS A 178 -7.72 -15.43 -19.92
N GLU A 179 -7.85 -14.70 -21.03
CA GLU A 179 -8.23 -15.26 -22.33
C GLU A 179 -7.10 -16.10 -22.92
N ASP A 180 -5.84 -15.67 -22.76
CA ASP A 180 -4.66 -16.39 -23.24
C ASP A 180 -4.25 -17.60 -22.37
N LEU A 181 -4.51 -17.56 -21.05
CA LEU A 181 -4.02 -18.60 -20.12
C LEU A 181 -5.04 -19.66 -19.72
N GLY A 182 -6.26 -19.66 -20.23
CA GLY A 182 -7.23 -20.72 -19.95
C GLY A 182 -7.44 -20.94 -18.44
N THR A 183 -8.26 -20.10 -17.81
CA THR A 183 -8.69 -20.21 -16.40
C THR A 183 -7.59 -20.13 -15.34
N PHE A 184 -7.06 -18.94 -15.11
CA PHE A 184 -6.58 -18.55 -13.78
C PHE A 184 -7.69 -17.77 -13.04
N ASP A 185 -8.17 -18.34 -11.93
CA ASP A 185 -9.22 -17.76 -11.09
C ASP A 185 -8.67 -16.56 -10.30
N VAL A 186 -9.19 -15.36 -10.59
CA VAL A 186 -8.76 -14.07 -10.00
C VAL A 186 -9.52 -13.75 -8.70
N ARG A 187 -9.88 -14.79 -7.95
CA ARG A 187 -10.28 -14.69 -6.54
C ARG A 187 -9.25 -15.34 -5.60
N ARG A 188 -7.97 -15.29 -5.96
CA ARG A 188 -6.85 -15.80 -5.16
C ARG A 188 -5.94 -14.67 -4.73
#